data_AF-A0A2H0PA37-F1
#
_entry.id   AF-A0A2H0PA37-F1
#
_cell.length_a   1.000
_cell.length_b   1.000
_cell.length_c   1.000
_cell.angle_alpha   90.00
_cell.angle_beta   90.00
_cell.angle_gamma   90.00
#
_symmetry.space_group_name_H-M   'P 1'
#
loop_
_entity.id
_entity.type
_entity.pdbx_description
1 polymer ?
#
loop_
_entity_poly.entity_id
_entity_poly.type
_entity_poly.pdbx_seq_one_letter_code
_entity_poly.pdbx_strand_id
1 'polypeptide(L)'
;MVVDATSGLVQLLPAPEAEARVAAAEAARAYDGLRDGQALEQWLALTEGSNRGAALLSELVPRAVAGAMPVDDLARVRRAAERSVPASAREAMRRAEAAAFMLAVRQARLHAEDCAADVADAEDADSLERIAGEARALAEGVASVSRLLGQPDLGAASAARRCRDAATRRAKSRAGKSSTFESASAAGGADRPEGVELPSNAWSNFVERNALGDWLARTLDDASLGLRRKSERIRDRMLAAKLDSSHPAGTAALAAASGAVLVSGEDAALKAEGPADVLLRVKEVWAASWTPGPLGARLRAGRGLAYDGRVRIEKVVPADVSGLVFSRDPGSGRRDRLFVETAKGSLDVILAGDIVTESYTLERLTGRQIGPTGAAAAVLSAENLARVARLARALDAWKGAGVEVAFSFSGGRLIAHHARTLDDPRPVLPLHHPFSPRPDAGYLNIRPVAR
;
A
#
# COMPACT_ATOMS: atom_id res chain seq x y z
N MET A 1 12.94 27.47 27.20
CA MET A 1 13.89 26.55 26.55
C MET A 1 13.16 25.89 25.38
N VAL A 2 13.69 25.99 24.16
CA VAL A 2 13.11 25.36 22.96
C VAL A 2 14.17 24.47 22.32
N VAL A 3 13.79 23.25 21.93
CA VAL A 3 14.67 22.27 21.29
C VAL A 3 14.29 22.17 19.81
N ASP A 4 15.27 22.37 18.92
CA ASP A 4 15.12 22.05 17.50
C ASP A 4 15.27 20.53 17.31
N ALA A 5 14.17 19.86 16.98
CA ALA A 5 14.13 18.41 16.83
C ALA A 5 14.98 17.88 15.65
N THR A 6 15.34 18.76 14.70
CA THR A 6 16.09 18.39 13.49
C THR A 6 17.60 18.55 13.70
N SER A 7 18.02 19.58 14.43
CA SER A 7 19.44 19.88 14.66
C SER A 7 19.94 19.50 16.06
N GLY A 8 19.05 19.19 17.00
CA GLY A 8 19.40 18.90 18.40
C GLY A 8 19.84 20.13 19.21
N LEU A 9 19.76 21.33 18.64
CA LEU A 9 20.16 22.57 19.30
C LEU A 9 19.12 23.02 20.33
N VAL A 10 19.62 23.40 21.51
CA VAL A 10 18.82 24.00 22.60
C VAL A 10 18.97 25.51 22.56
N GLN A 11 17.86 26.21 22.31
CA GLN A 11 17.80 27.68 22.38
C GLN A 11 17.14 28.14 23.69
N LEU A 12 17.82 29.06 24.38
CA LEU A 12 17.27 29.81 25.49
C LEU A 12 16.72 31.13 24.95
N LEU A 13 15.39 31.28 25.00
CA LEU A 13 14.69 32.48 24.59
C LEU A 13 14.24 33.27 25.82
N PRO A 14 14.13 34.61 25.73
CA PRO A 14 13.44 35.42 26.74
C PRO A 14 12.03 34.86 27.03
N ALA A 15 11.58 34.92 28.28
CA ALA A 15 10.32 34.32 28.71
C ALA A 15 9.10 34.71 27.84
N PRO A 16 8.89 35.98 27.45
CA PRO A 16 7.76 36.37 26.59
C PRO A 16 7.81 35.75 25.19
N GLU A 17 9.02 35.55 24.64
CA GLU A 17 9.19 34.91 23.34
C GLU A 17 8.98 33.39 23.43
N ALA A 18 9.42 32.78 24.52
CA ALA A 18 9.20 31.36 24.78
C ALA A 18 7.69 31.05 24.94
N GLU A 19 6.97 31.86 25.70
CA GLU A 19 5.52 31.72 25.88
C GLU A 19 4.75 31.88 24.56
N ALA A 20 5.11 32.88 23.76
CA ALA A 20 4.50 33.09 22.44
C ALA A 20 4.70 31.89 21.50
N ARG A 21 5.89 31.26 21.51
CA ARG A 21 6.17 30.06 20.70
C ARG A 21 5.43 28.83 21.20
N VAL A 22 5.34 28.62 22.52
CA VAL A 22 4.58 27.48 23.08
C VAL A 22 3.10 27.61 22.73
N ALA A 23 2.52 28.78 22.94
CA ALA A 23 1.11 29.03 22.64
C ALA A 23 0.81 28.88 21.13
N ALA A 24 1.72 29.36 20.26
CA ALA A 24 1.63 29.17 18.82
C ALA A 24 1.70 27.68 18.41
N ALA A 25 2.60 26.90 19.01
CA ALA A 25 2.73 25.47 18.75
C ALA A 25 1.51 24.68 19.25
N GLU A 26 0.86 25.10 20.33
CA GLU A 26 -0.41 24.53 20.80
C GLU A 26 -1.57 24.87 19.86
N ALA A 27 -1.69 26.12 19.42
CA ALA A 27 -2.69 26.54 18.45
C ALA A 27 -2.54 25.80 17.11
N ALA A 28 -1.31 25.65 16.62
CA ALA A 28 -1.02 24.89 15.41
C ALA A 28 -1.37 23.40 15.57
N ARG A 29 -1.10 22.78 16.73
CA ARG A 29 -1.53 21.41 17.04
C ARG A 29 -3.05 21.27 17.13
N ALA A 30 -3.75 22.24 17.69
CA ALA A 30 -5.21 22.25 17.71
C ALA A 30 -5.79 22.34 16.29
N TYR A 31 -5.17 23.15 15.42
CA TYR A 31 -5.53 23.23 14.01
C TYR A 31 -5.35 21.89 13.28
N ASP A 32 -4.31 21.11 13.59
CA ASP A 32 -4.09 19.79 12.98
C ASP A 32 -5.28 18.82 13.21
N GLY A 33 -6.01 18.96 14.32
CA GLY A 33 -7.22 18.18 14.62
C GLY A 33 -8.53 18.79 14.11
N LEU A 34 -8.67 20.12 14.14
CA LEU A 34 -9.92 20.82 13.79
C LEU A 34 -10.03 21.21 12.32
N ARG A 35 -8.90 21.45 11.65
CA ARG A 35 -8.82 21.95 10.27
C ARG A 35 -9.65 23.24 10.04
N ASP A 36 -9.66 24.11 11.05
CA ASP A 36 -10.47 25.33 11.05
C ASP A 36 -9.59 26.59 11.15
N GLY A 37 -9.39 27.26 10.02
CA GLY A 37 -8.63 28.51 9.95
C GLY A 37 -9.33 29.69 10.65
N GLN A 38 -10.65 29.63 10.82
CA GLN A 38 -11.42 30.66 11.53
C GLN A 38 -11.16 30.58 13.05
N ALA A 39 -11.00 29.37 13.60
CA ALA A 39 -10.61 29.19 15.00
C ALA A 39 -9.24 29.83 15.30
N LEU A 40 -8.28 29.74 14.37
CA LEU A 40 -6.97 30.40 14.51
C LEU A 40 -7.07 31.93 14.40
N GLU A 41 -7.93 32.45 13.53
CA GLU A 41 -8.23 33.88 13.43
C GLU A 41 -8.84 34.42 14.74
N GLN A 42 -9.78 33.68 15.34
CA GLN A 42 -10.37 34.01 16.65
C GLN A 42 -9.33 33.93 17.77
N TRP A 43 -8.50 32.89 17.76
CA TRP A 43 -7.40 32.75 18.71
C TRP A 43 -6.49 33.98 18.69
N LEU A 44 -6.07 34.45 17.51
CA LEU A 44 -5.24 35.66 17.39
C LEU A 44 -5.94 36.91 17.93
N ALA A 45 -7.27 37.02 17.79
CA ALA A 45 -8.04 38.17 18.26
C ALA A 45 -8.18 38.22 19.79
N LEU A 46 -8.23 37.05 20.46
CA LEU A 46 -8.43 36.93 21.91
C LEU A 46 -7.13 36.97 22.71
N THR A 47 -5.99 37.02 22.03
CA THR A 47 -4.70 36.63 22.60
C THR A 47 -3.72 37.81 22.50
N GLU A 48 -3.38 38.43 23.63
CA GLU A 48 -2.53 39.64 23.67
C GLU A 48 -1.04 39.36 23.36
N GLY A 49 -0.32 40.31 22.76
CA GLY A 49 1.15 40.23 22.59
C GLY A 49 1.63 40.37 21.14
N SER A 50 2.64 41.22 20.93
CA SER A 50 3.10 41.65 19.59
C SER A 50 3.78 40.57 18.75
N ASN A 51 4.28 39.49 19.36
CA ASN A 51 5.04 38.45 18.66
C ASN A 51 4.24 37.18 18.33
N ARG A 52 2.98 37.07 18.78
CA ARG A 52 2.19 35.83 18.64
C ARG A 52 1.80 35.52 17.20
N GLY A 53 1.46 36.53 16.40
CA GLY A 53 1.21 36.38 14.97
C GLY A 53 2.43 35.85 14.22
N ALA A 54 3.62 36.39 14.51
CA ALA A 54 4.88 35.93 13.91
C ALA A 54 5.22 34.49 14.31
N ALA A 55 5.03 34.15 15.58
CA ALA A 55 5.25 32.80 16.11
C ALA A 55 4.29 31.78 15.47
N LEU A 56 3.00 32.13 15.36
CA LEU A 56 2.00 31.27 14.73
C LEU A 56 2.28 31.06 13.23
N LEU A 57 2.59 32.12 12.47
CA LEU A 57 2.92 31.98 11.05
C LEU A 57 4.18 31.11 10.84
N SER A 58 5.15 31.19 11.75
CA SER A 58 6.35 30.34 11.69
C SER A 58 6.04 28.85 11.84
N GLU A 59 4.97 28.50 12.55
CA GLU A 59 4.48 27.12 12.70
C GLU A 59 3.60 26.67 11.53
N LEU A 60 2.79 27.58 10.98
CA LEU A 60 1.79 27.26 9.95
C LEU A 60 2.36 27.22 8.54
N VAL A 61 3.36 28.04 8.23
CA VAL A 61 4.00 28.09 6.91
C VAL A 61 4.58 26.72 6.50
N PRO A 62 5.37 26.01 7.33
CA PRO A 62 5.84 24.67 7.01
C PRO A 62 4.69 23.66 6.82
N ARG A 63 3.60 23.77 7.59
CA ARG A 63 2.42 22.91 7.46
C ARG A 63 1.72 23.09 6.11
N ALA A 64 1.58 24.33 5.66
CA ALA A 64 1.02 24.62 4.34
C ALA A 64 1.91 24.09 3.20
N VAL A 65 3.24 24.23 3.33
CA VAL A 65 4.20 23.62 2.39
C VAL A 65 4.09 22.09 2.38
N ALA A 66 3.89 21.47 3.54
CA ALA A 66 3.68 20.02 3.67
C ALA A 66 2.30 19.53 3.21
N GLY A 67 1.42 20.42 2.73
CA GLY A 67 0.04 20.08 2.36
C GLY A 67 -0.88 19.78 3.56
N ALA A 68 -0.38 19.96 4.78
CA ALA A 68 -1.14 19.79 6.03
C ALA A 68 -1.99 21.01 6.37
N MET A 69 -2.02 22.06 5.55
CA MET A 69 -2.87 23.23 5.74
C MET A 69 -3.24 23.82 4.37
N PRO A 70 -4.54 24.02 4.07
CA PRO A 70 -4.95 24.74 2.86
C PRO A 70 -4.35 26.15 2.83
N VAL A 71 -3.86 26.58 1.66
CA VAL A 71 -3.22 27.89 1.50
C VAL A 71 -4.19 29.05 1.78
N ASP A 72 -5.48 28.85 1.57
CA ASP A 72 -6.52 29.84 1.89
C ASP A 72 -6.67 30.08 3.39
N ASP A 73 -6.53 29.02 4.21
CA ASP A 73 -6.50 29.16 5.67
C ASP A 73 -5.23 29.89 6.10
N LEU A 74 -4.08 29.58 5.50
CA LEU A 74 -2.84 30.31 5.79
C LEU A 74 -2.99 31.80 5.44
N ALA A 75 -3.58 32.10 4.27
CA ALA A 75 -3.84 33.47 3.84
C ALA A 75 -4.81 34.20 4.79
N ARG A 76 -5.82 33.51 5.32
CA ARG A 76 -6.72 34.04 6.35
C ARG A 76 -5.97 34.39 7.62
N VAL A 77 -5.24 33.44 8.19
CA VAL A 77 -4.51 33.64 9.45
C VAL A 77 -3.45 34.73 9.30
N ARG A 78 -2.78 34.81 8.15
CA ARG A 78 -1.83 35.89 7.82
C ARG A 78 -2.49 37.27 7.88
N ARG A 79 -3.67 37.44 7.28
CA ARG A 79 -4.42 38.71 7.36
C ARG A 79 -4.82 39.05 8.80
N ALA A 80 -5.20 38.04 9.59
CA ALA A 80 -5.54 38.25 11.00
C ALA A 80 -4.30 38.66 11.83
N ALA A 81 -3.16 38.01 11.61
CA ALA A 81 -1.89 38.31 12.25
C ALA A 81 -1.38 39.72 11.90
N GLU A 82 -1.51 40.17 10.65
CA GLU A 82 -1.17 41.54 10.24
C GLU A 82 -2.03 42.60 10.95
N ARG A 83 -3.31 42.29 11.23
CA ARG A 83 -4.23 43.18 11.96
C ARG A 83 -3.99 43.19 13.46
N SER A 84 -3.46 42.10 14.02
CA SER A 84 -3.23 41.97 15.47
C SER A 84 -1.93 42.65 15.95
N VAL A 85 -1.12 43.21 15.05
CA VAL A 85 0.16 43.86 15.40
C VAL A 85 0.20 45.33 14.91
N PRO A 86 0.89 46.23 15.64
CA PRO A 86 1.06 47.61 15.21
C PRO A 86 1.89 47.69 13.91
N ALA A 87 1.74 48.79 13.16
CA ALA A 87 2.43 48.98 11.88
C ALA A 87 3.97 48.82 11.99
N SER A 88 4.55 49.25 13.11
CA SER A 88 5.99 49.11 13.40
C SER A 88 6.48 47.67 13.52
N ALA A 89 5.60 46.70 13.82
CA ALA A 89 5.94 45.30 14.01
C ALA A 89 5.68 44.41 12.78
N ARG A 90 4.95 44.91 11.77
CA ARG A 90 4.57 44.14 10.57
C ARG A 90 5.79 43.64 9.77
N GLU A 91 6.83 44.46 9.67
CA GLU A 91 8.05 44.08 8.94
C GLU A 91 8.82 42.96 9.64
N ALA A 92 8.90 42.98 10.97
CA ALA A 92 9.50 41.89 11.74
C ALA A 92 8.71 40.58 11.56
N MET A 93 7.38 40.66 11.57
CA MET A 93 6.51 39.51 11.33
C MET A 93 6.69 38.92 9.93
N ARG A 94 6.72 39.75 8.89
CA ARG A 94 6.96 39.30 7.50
C ARG A 94 8.34 38.67 7.33
N ARG A 95 9.38 39.20 8.00
CA ARG A 95 10.70 38.58 8.02
C ARG A 95 10.69 37.19 8.68
N ALA A 96 9.95 37.01 9.77
CA ALA A 96 9.79 35.71 10.42
C ALA A 96 9.04 34.71 9.52
N GLU A 97 7.95 35.15 8.88
CA GLU A 97 7.18 34.37 7.89
C GLU A 97 8.07 33.94 6.71
N ALA A 98 8.83 34.87 6.14
CA ALA A 98 9.79 34.57 5.07
C ALA A 98 10.88 33.60 5.53
N ALA A 99 11.45 33.78 6.73
CA ALA A 99 12.47 32.87 7.25
C ALA A 99 11.95 31.43 7.43
N ALA A 100 10.73 31.27 7.95
CA ALA A 100 10.08 29.97 8.07
C ALA A 100 9.83 29.32 6.70
N PHE A 101 9.37 30.11 5.73
CA PHE A 101 9.18 29.64 4.35
C PHE A 101 10.51 29.17 3.74
N MET A 102 11.58 29.96 3.87
CA MET A 102 12.91 29.60 3.32
C MET A 102 13.51 28.36 3.98
N LEU A 103 13.17 28.07 5.23
CA LEU A 103 13.53 26.80 5.87
C LEU A 103 12.74 25.63 5.28
N ALA A 104 11.43 25.77 5.12
CA ALA A 104 10.57 24.75 4.53
C ALA A 104 10.97 24.43 3.07
N VAL A 105 11.32 25.46 2.28
CA VAL A 105 11.85 25.30 0.92
C VAL A 105 13.14 24.46 0.92
N ARG A 106 14.07 24.74 1.84
CA ARG A 106 15.31 23.96 1.97
C ARG A 106 15.03 22.50 2.35
N GLN A 107 14.10 22.25 3.27
CA GLN A 107 13.71 20.89 3.66
C GLN A 107 13.05 20.13 2.50
N ALA A 108 12.12 20.75 1.77
CA ALA A 108 11.49 20.15 0.59
C ALA A 108 12.52 19.80 -0.49
N ARG A 109 13.51 20.69 -0.69
CA ARG A 109 14.61 20.45 -1.62
C ARG A 109 15.50 19.29 -1.17
N LEU A 110 15.92 19.24 0.09
CA LEU A 110 16.73 18.15 0.64
C LEU A 110 16.01 16.81 0.49
N HIS A 111 14.73 16.74 0.85
CA HIS A 111 13.91 15.54 0.66
C HIS A 111 13.88 15.09 -0.81
N ALA A 112 13.73 16.02 -1.75
CA ALA A 112 13.76 15.71 -3.18
C ALA A 112 15.18 15.38 -3.72
N GLU A 113 16.25 15.80 -3.05
CA GLU A 113 17.63 15.45 -3.37
C GLU A 113 18.00 14.05 -2.83
N ASP A 114 17.56 13.72 -1.62
CA ASP A 114 17.74 12.40 -0.98
C ASP A 114 16.95 11.28 -1.68
N CYS A 115 15.89 11.65 -2.41
CA CYS A 115 15.07 10.75 -3.23
C CYS A 115 15.89 9.82 -4.16
N ALA A 116 17.09 10.20 -4.61
CA ALA A 116 17.90 9.33 -5.45
C ALA A 116 18.30 8.02 -4.75
N ALA A 117 18.60 8.06 -3.45
CA ALA A 117 18.87 6.87 -2.65
C ALA A 117 17.58 6.05 -2.46
N ASP A 118 16.49 6.70 -2.07
CA ASP A 118 15.20 6.05 -1.87
C ASP A 118 14.67 5.37 -3.14
N VAL A 119 14.85 5.99 -4.31
CA VAL A 119 14.49 5.43 -5.62
C VAL A 119 15.36 4.23 -5.99
N ALA A 120 16.64 4.24 -5.61
CA ALA A 120 17.52 3.10 -5.85
C ALA A 120 17.07 1.87 -5.05
N ASP A 121 16.71 2.10 -3.79
CA ASP A 121 16.31 1.09 -2.81
C ASP A 121 14.85 0.63 -2.93
N ALA A 122 13.97 1.45 -3.51
CA ALA A 122 12.58 1.11 -3.74
C ALA A 122 12.45 -0.26 -4.43
N GLU A 123 11.58 -1.14 -3.96
CA GLU A 123 11.47 -2.54 -4.44
C GLU A 123 10.45 -2.73 -5.57
N ASP A 124 9.42 -1.90 -5.62
CA ASP A 124 8.27 -2.01 -6.53
C ASP A 124 7.86 -0.66 -7.14
N ALA A 125 6.85 -0.68 -8.03
CA ALA A 125 6.35 0.50 -8.72
C ALA A 125 5.58 1.46 -7.79
N ASP A 126 4.82 0.91 -6.84
CA ASP A 126 4.03 1.68 -5.88
C ASP A 126 4.95 2.50 -4.95
N SER A 127 6.09 1.93 -4.54
CA SER A 127 7.14 2.60 -3.76
C SER A 127 7.77 3.75 -4.56
N LEU A 128 8.04 3.53 -5.84
CA LEU A 128 8.59 4.57 -6.73
C LEU A 128 7.59 5.72 -6.95
N GLU A 129 6.32 5.39 -7.13
CA GLU A 129 5.24 6.37 -7.26
C GLU A 129 5.07 7.18 -5.97
N ARG A 130 5.10 6.52 -4.80
CA ARG A 130 5.02 7.17 -3.49
C ARG A 130 6.17 8.15 -3.26
N ILE A 131 7.43 7.71 -3.44
CA ILE A 131 8.62 8.56 -3.24
C ILE A 131 8.57 9.79 -4.15
N ALA A 132 8.28 9.59 -5.44
CA ALA A 132 8.16 10.69 -6.39
C ALA A 132 6.94 11.60 -6.10
N GLY A 133 5.85 11.02 -5.59
CA GLY A 133 4.63 11.72 -5.20
C GLY A 133 4.83 12.62 -4.01
N GLU A 134 5.51 12.15 -2.96
CA GLU A 134 5.86 12.93 -1.76
C GLU A 134 6.72 14.16 -2.13
N ALA A 135 7.80 13.95 -2.91
CA ALA A 135 8.64 15.04 -3.38
C ALA A 135 7.88 16.06 -4.26
N ARG A 136 6.94 15.57 -5.09
CA ARG A 136 6.08 16.42 -5.91
C ARG A 136 5.11 17.25 -5.06
N ALA A 137 4.44 16.63 -4.08
CA ALA A 137 3.48 17.29 -3.21
C ALA A 137 4.14 18.44 -2.43
N LEU A 138 5.35 18.22 -1.90
CA LEU A 138 6.14 19.27 -1.24
C LEU A 138 6.48 20.42 -2.19
N ALA A 139 6.87 20.14 -3.44
CA ALA A 139 7.15 21.19 -4.43
C ALA A 139 5.89 21.98 -4.82
N GLU A 140 4.72 21.33 -4.92
CA GLU A 140 3.44 22.00 -5.18
C GLU A 140 3.02 22.89 -3.99
N GLY A 141 3.26 22.43 -2.76
CA GLY A 141 3.11 23.22 -1.55
C GLY A 141 4.03 24.44 -1.52
N VAL A 142 5.32 24.27 -1.82
CA VAL A 142 6.29 25.37 -1.98
C VAL A 142 5.79 26.38 -3.01
N ALA A 143 5.36 25.94 -4.20
CA ALA A 143 4.88 26.83 -5.26
C ALA A 143 3.62 27.61 -4.85
N SER A 144 2.75 27.02 -4.05
CA SER A 144 1.51 27.67 -3.61
C SER A 144 1.76 28.71 -2.53
N VAL A 145 2.61 28.40 -1.54
CA VAL A 145 3.01 29.36 -0.51
C VAL A 145 3.94 30.45 -1.07
N SER A 146 4.84 30.12 -2.01
CA SER A 146 5.67 31.06 -2.76
C SER A 146 4.82 32.16 -3.41
N ARG A 147 3.72 31.79 -4.09
CA ARG A 147 2.78 32.75 -4.69
C ARG A 147 2.10 33.63 -3.66
N LEU A 148 1.69 33.07 -2.51
CA LEU A 148 1.06 33.83 -1.43
C LEU A 148 2.01 34.86 -0.80
N LEU A 149 3.29 34.49 -0.64
CA LEU A 149 4.29 35.30 0.07
C LEU A 149 5.14 36.18 -0.85
N GLY A 150 5.12 35.95 -2.17
CA GLY A 150 6.02 36.61 -3.11
C GLY A 150 7.49 36.22 -2.93
N GLN A 151 7.77 34.99 -2.49
CA GLN A 151 9.11 34.50 -2.17
C GLN A 151 9.58 33.43 -3.17
N PRO A 152 10.90 33.28 -3.43
CA PRO A 152 11.41 32.33 -4.43
C PRO A 152 11.34 30.85 -3.98
N ASP A 153 11.16 29.94 -4.94
CA ASP A 153 11.14 28.46 -4.76
C ASP A 153 12.52 27.83 -4.48
N LEU A 154 13.62 28.56 -4.74
CA LEU A 154 15.00 28.07 -4.61
C LEU A 154 15.31 26.68 -5.23
N GLY A 155 14.56 26.26 -6.24
CA GLY A 155 14.82 25.05 -7.00
C GLY A 155 14.21 23.78 -6.42
N ALA A 156 13.30 23.87 -5.44
CA ALA A 156 12.52 22.72 -4.97
C ALA A 156 11.73 22.07 -6.12
N ALA A 157 11.12 22.86 -7.00
CA ALA A 157 10.44 22.34 -8.19
C ALA A 157 11.38 21.59 -9.15
N SER A 158 12.61 22.09 -9.32
CA SER A 158 13.62 21.42 -10.15
C SER A 158 14.12 20.12 -9.51
N ALA A 159 14.29 20.08 -8.19
CA ALA A 159 14.67 18.88 -7.46
C ALA A 159 13.58 17.80 -7.54
N ALA A 160 12.31 18.16 -7.31
CA ALA A 160 11.19 17.23 -7.42
C ALA A 160 11.03 16.66 -8.83
N ARG A 161 11.26 17.47 -9.88
CA ARG A 161 11.29 16.96 -11.27
C ARG A 161 12.39 15.92 -11.46
N ARG A 162 13.60 16.16 -10.97
CA ARG A 162 14.70 15.17 -11.06
C ARG A 162 14.37 13.87 -10.33
N CYS A 163 13.78 13.95 -9.15
CA CYS A 163 13.30 12.80 -8.38
C CYS A 163 12.28 11.97 -9.18
N ARG A 164 11.24 12.62 -9.71
CA ARG A 164 10.24 11.97 -10.58
C ARG A 164 10.86 11.33 -11.82
N ASP A 165 11.79 12.02 -12.48
CA ASP A 165 12.44 11.51 -13.69
C ASP A 165 13.33 10.29 -13.34
N ALA A 166 13.98 10.29 -12.18
CA ALA A 166 14.73 9.14 -11.66
C ALA A 166 13.81 7.96 -11.35
N ALA A 167 12.70 8.19 -10.63
CA ALA A 167 11.68 7.17 -10.36
C ALA A 167 11.11 6.59 -11.65
N THR A 168 10.84 7.44 -12.66
CA THR A 168 10.37 7.02 -13.98
C THR A 168 11.40 6.17 -14.72
N ARG A 169 12.68 6.56 -14.71
CA ARG A 169 13.76 5.75 -15.30
C ARG A 169 13.92 4.40 -14.59
N ARG A 170 13.82 4.38 -13.27
CA ARG A 170 13.87 3.16 -12.45
C ARG A 170 12.68 2.24 -12.70
N ALA A 171 11.48 2.82 -12.79
CA ALA A 171 10.28 2.09 -13.16
C ALA A 171 10.41 1.49 -14.57
N LYS A 172 10.95 2.24 -15.54
CA LYS A 172 11.22 1.75 -16.91
C LYS A 172 12.29 0.66 -16.95
N SER A 173 13.37 0.79 -16.17
CA SER A 173 14.42 -0.24 -16.11
C SER A 173 13.94 -1.54 -15.45
N ARG A 174 12.90 -1.45 -14.61
CA ARG A 174 12.13 -2.62 -14.14
C ARG A 174 11.09 -3.11 -15.14
N ALA A 175 10.44 -2.20 -15.87
CA ALA A 175 9.42 -2.52 -16.88
C ALA A 175 9.98 -3.29 -18.09
N GLY A 176 11.31 -3.40 -18.23
CA GLY A 176 11.98 -4.29 -19.19
C GLY A 176 11.99 -5.77 -18.82
N LYS A 177 11.43 -6.16 -17.66
CA LYS A 177 11.21 -7.57 -17.27
C LYS A 177 9.74 -7.97 -17.46
N SER A 178 9.23 -7.91 -18.69
CA SER A 178 7.99 -8.61 -19.02
C SER A 178 8.30 -10.11 -19.19
N SER A 179 8.11 -10.89 -18.13
CA SER A 179 7.72 -12.30 -18.26
C SER A 179 6.25 -12.38 -17.91
N THR A 180 5.38 -12.85 -18.80
CA THR A 180 4.00 -13.20 -18.45
C THR A 180 3.99 -14.19 -17.28
N PHE A 181 2.85 -14.43 -16.64
CA PHE A 181 2.75 -15.51 -15.64
C PHE A 181 3.36 -16.82 -16.19
N GLU A 182 3.11 -17.10 -17.47
CA GLU A 182 3.58 -18.29 -18.17
C GLU A 182 5.10 -18.35 -18.24
N SER A 183 5.77 -17.30 -18.69
CA SER A 183 7.24 -17.31 -18.73
C SER A 183 7.89 -17.23 -17.34
N ALA A 184 7.23 -16.60 -16.36
CA ALA A 184 7.69 -16.63 -14.96
C ALA A 184 7.57 -18.05 -14.36
N SER A 185 6.50 -18.78 -14.67
CA SER A 185 6.30 -20.17 -14.24
C SER A 185 7.29 -21.11 -14.90
N ALA A 186 7.51 -20.96 -16.22
CA ALA A 186 8.49 -21.73 -16.97
C ALA A 186 9.91 -21.50 -16.43
N ALA A 187 10.28 -20.26 -16.09
CA ALA A 187 11.55 -19.95 -15.44
C ALA A 187 11.68 -20.60 -14.04
N GLY A 188 10.55 -20.81 -13.35
CA GLY A 188 10.45 -21.58 -12.12
C GLY A 188 10.54 -23.09 -12.30
N GLY A 189 10.53 -23.60 -13.54
CA GLY A 189 10.49 -25.02 -13.87
C GLY A 189 9.10 -25.65 -13.72
N ALA A 190 8.04 -24.85 -13.82
CA ALA A 190 6.66 -25.29 -13.78
C ALA A 190 5.98 -25.12 -15.14
N ASP A 191 5.19 -26.12 -15.50
CA ASP A 191 4.32 -26.09 -16.67
C ASP A 191 3.01 -25.36 -16.34
N ARG A 192 2.25 -25.02 -17.38
CA ARG A 192 0.87 -24.55 -17.26
C ARG A 192 -0.10 -25.53 -17.93
N PRO A 193 -1.31 -25.70 -17.37
CA PRO A 193 -2.38 -26.35 -18.09
C PRO A 193 -2.81 -25.58 -19.34
N GLU A 194 -3.33 -26.32 -20.32
CA GLU A 194 -4.02 -25.75 -21.46
C GLU A 194 -5.21 -24.91 -21.00
N GLY A 195 -5.34 -23.69 -21.52
CA GLY A 195 -6.39 -22.79 -21.12
C GLY A 195 -6.42 -21.51 -21.94
N VAL A 196 -7.49 -20.75 -21.76
CA VAL A 196 -7.80 -19.53 -22.50
C VAL A 196 -7.94 -18.37 -21.51
N GLU A 197 -7.32 -17.25 -21.82
CA GLU A 197 -7.59 -15.98 -21.11
C GLU A 197 -8.83 -15.33 -21.74
N LEU A 198 -9.75 -14.85 -20.90
CA LEU A 198 -10.90 -14.10 -21.39
C LEU A 198 -10.43 -12.81 -22.09
N PRO A 199 -11.24 -12.26 -23.02
CA PRO A 199 -10.91 -11.01 -23.68
C PRO A 199 -10.55 -9.90 -22.67
N SER A 200 -9.56 -9.07 -22.98
CA SER A 200 -9.07 -8.01 -22.07
C SER A 200 -10.12 -6.97 -21.69
N ASN A 201 -11.21 -6.85 -22.46
CA ASN A 201 -12.36 -6.00 -22.19
C ASN A 201 -13.55 -6.76 -21.58
N ALA A 202 -13.37 -8.00 -21.13
CA ALA A 202 -14.43 -8.82 -20.54
C ALA A 202 -15.07 -8.13 -19.33
N TRP A 203 -14.24 -7.62 -18.42
CA TRP A 203 -14.71 -6.92 -17.22
C TRP A 203 -15.44 -5.62 -17.53
N SER A 204 -14.86 -4.77 -18.39
CA SER A 204 -15.48 -3.47 -18.73
C SER A 204 -16.83 -3.66 -19.42
N ASN A 205 -16.94 -4.60 -20.36
CA ASN A 205 -18.22 -4.95 -20.99
C ASN A 205 -19.25 -5.46 -19.97
N PHE A 206 -18.83 -6.26 -18.99
CA PHE A 206 -19.71 -6.79 -17.96
C PHE A 206 -20.26 -5.67 -17.09
N VAL A 207 -19.40 -4.74 -16.67
CA VAL A 207 -19.77 -3.54 -15.90
C VAL A 207 -20.73 -2.66 -16.68
N GLU A 208 -20.45 -2.37 -17.95
CA GLU A 208 -21.26 -1.51 -18.81
C GLU A 208 -22.66 -2.11 -19.04
N ARG A 209 -22.73 -3.37 -19.49
CA ARG A 209 -24.01 -4.05 -19.81
C ARG A 209 -24.92 -4.26 -18.61
N ASN A 210 -24.36 -4.30 -17.41
CA ASN A 210 -25.12 -4.41 -16.15
C ASN A 210 -25.29 -3.07 -15.43
N ALA A 211 -24.90 -1.95 -16.05
CA ALA A 211 -24.96 -0.60 -15.49
C ALA A 211 -24.34 -0.51 -14.07
N LEU A 212 -23.20 -1.18 -13.86
CA LEU A 212 -22.55 -1.27 -12.56
C LEU A 212 -21.62 -0.08 -12.27
N GLY A 213 -21.12 0.62 -13.31
CA GLY A 213 -20.08 1.64 -13.18
C GLY A 213 -20.39 2.73 -12.15
N ASP A 214 -21.40 3.57 -12.42
CA ASP A 214 -21.78 4.66 -11.52
C ASP A 214 -22.23 4.16 -10.14
N TRP A 215 -22.84 2.98 -10.10
CA TRP A 215 -23.30 2.37 -8.86
C TRP A 215 -22.13 1.91 -7.97
N LEU A 216 -21.08 1.32 -8.57
CA LEU A 216 -19.84 0.96 -7.89
C LEU A 216 -19.17 2.22 -7.32
N ALA A 217 -19.01 3.27 -8.14
CA ALA A 217 -18.41 4.54 -7.72
C ALA A 217 -19.13 5.13 -6.50
N ARG A 218 -20.46 5.28 -6.58
CA ARG A 218 -21.27 5.78 -5.45
C ARG A 218 -21.14 4.90 -4.20
N THR A 219 -21.12 3.57 -4.36
CA THR A 219 -21.01 2.64 -3.22
C THR A 219 -19.65 2.75 -2.54
N LEU A 220 -18.58 2.98 -3.31
CA LEU A 220 -17.23 3.17 -2.76
C LEU A 220 -17.06 4.54 -2.09
N ASP A 221 -17.69 5.59 -2.63
CA ASP A 221 -17.63 6.95 -2.09
C ASP A 221 -18.56 7.19 -0.89
N ASP A 222 -19.54 6.29 -0.67
CA ASP A 222 -20.48 6.40 0.45
C ASP A 222 -19.76 6.27 1.80
N ALA A 223 -19.59 7.41 2.48
CA ALA A 223 -18.95 7.52 3.78
C ALA A 223 -19.76 6.86 4.92
N SER A 224 -21.06 6.61 4.71
CA SER A 224 -21.90 5.94 5.71
C SER A 224 -21.64 4.42 5.80
N LEU A 225 -20.95 3.84 4.82
CA LEU A 225 -20.69 2.41 4.75
C LEU A 225 -19.27 2.07 5.20
N GLY A 226 -19.16 1.17 6.18
CA GLY A 226 -17.90 0.49 6.47
C GLY A 226 -17.46 -0.44 5.34
N LEU A 227 -16.16 -0.77 5.29
CA LEU A 227 -15.55 -1.62 4.25
C LEU A 227 -16.28 -2.96 4.04
N ARG A 228 -16.70 -3.62 5.12
CA ARG A 228 -17.44 -4.89 5.06
C ARG A 228 -18.78 -4.74 4.35
N ARG A 229 -19.52 -3.67 4.62
CA ARG A 229 -20.81 -3.37 3.98
C ARG A 229 -20.64 -2.99 2.51
N LYS A 230 -19.60 -2.21 2.18
CA LYS A 230 -19.25 -1.92 0.77
C LYS A 230 -18.99 -3.22 0.01
N SER A 231 -18.14 -4.08 0.56
CA SER A 231 -17.80 -5.39 -0.01
C SER A 231 -19.04 -6.26 -0.24
N GLU A 232 -19.88 -6.45 0.78
CA GLU A 232 -21.11 -7.24 0.72
C GLU A 232 -22.04 -6.76 -0.41
N ARG A 233 -22.38 -5.46 -0.40
CA ARG A 233 -23.28 -4.87 -1.42
C ARG A 233 -22.75 -5.08 -2.83
N ILE A 234 -21.45 -4.83 -3.04
CA ILE A 234 -20.81 -4.96 -4.35
C ILE A 234 -20.87 -6.40 -4.84
N ARG A 235 -20.48 -7.35 -3.99
CA ARG A 235 -20.47 -8.77 -4.35
C ARG A 235 -21.89 -9.29 -4.65
N ASP A 236 -22.87 -8.95 -3.84
CA ASP A 236 -24.27 -9.36 -4.08
C ASP A 236 -24.78 -8.85 -5.43
N ARG A 237 -24.49 -7.58 -5.74
CA ARG A 237 -24.89 -6.98 -7.02
C ARG A 237 -24.17 -7.62 -8.22
N MET A 238 -22.89 -7.95 -8.06
CA MET A 238 -22.11 -8.64 -9.10
C MET A 238 -22.61 -10.07 -9.35
N LEU A 239 -22.94 -10.81 -8.30
CA LEU A 239 -23.45 -12.16 -8.42
C LEU A 239 -24.85 -12.21 -9.04
N ALA A 240 -25.69 -11.22 -8.74
CA ALA A 240 -27.02 -11.05 -9.36
C ALA A 240 -26.98 -10.54 -10.81
N ALA A 241 -25.87 -9.96 -11.26
CA ALA A 241 -25.72 -9.43 -12.61
C ALA A 241 -25.70 -10.53 -13.68
N LYS A 242 -26.16 -10.17 -14.87
CA LYS A 242 -26.34 -11.09 -16.00
C LYS A 242 -25.01 -11.32 -16.71
N LEU A 243 -24.65 -12.59 -16.86
CA LEU A 243 -23.56 -13.06 -17.72
C LEU A 243 -24.08 -14.30 -18.46
N ASP A 244 -24.18 -14.21 -19.78
CA ASP A 244 -24.67 -15.28 -20.65
C ASP A 244 -23.90 -15.29 -22.00
N SER A 245 -24.30 -16.14 -22.93
CA SER A 245 -23.65 -16.28 -24.24
C SER A 245 -23.74 -15.04 -25.13
N SER A 246 -24.55 -14.02 -24.81
CA SER A 246 -24.59 -12.74 -25.52
C SER A 246 -23.41 -11.83 -25.16
N HIS A 247 -22.66 -12.17 -24.11
CA HIS A 247 -21.49 -11.44 -23.64
C HIS A 247 -20.20 -12.10 -24.15
N PRO A 248 -19.19 -11.35 -24.66
CA PRO A 248 -17.93 -11.94 -25.14
C PRO A 248 -17.25 -12.86 -24.12
N ALA A 249 -17.20 -12.43 -22.86
CA ALA A 249 -16.71 -13.25 -21.74
C ALA A 249 -17.53 -14.53 -21.53
N GLY A 250 -18.86 -14.47 -21.68
CA GLY A 250 -19.74 -15.62 -21.52
C GLY A 250 -19.60 -16.62 -22.67
N THR A 251 -19.51 -16.14 -23.91
CA THR A 251 -19.21 -16.99 -25.08
C THR A 251 -17.87 -17.70 -24.92
N ALA A 252 -16.81 -16.97 -24.55
CA ALA A 252 -15.47 -17.52 -24.38
C ALA A 252 -15.41 -18.53 -23.22
N ALA A 253 -16.07 -18.24 -22.09
CA ALA A 253 -16.12 -19.13 -20.95
C ALA A 253 -16.85 -20.45 -21.25
N LEU A 254 -18.01 -20.38 -21.90
CA LEU A 254 -18.77 -21.55 -22.31
C LEU A 254 -17.98 -22.42 -23.31
N ALA A 255 -17.26 -21.80 -24.24
CA ALA A 255 -16.42 -22.52 -25.19
C ALA A 255 -15.23 -23.24 -24.52
N ALA A 256 -14.66 -22.65 -23.47
CA ALA A 256 -13.53 -23.23 -22.74
C ALA A 256 -13.95 -24.39 -21.81
N ALA A 257 -15.20 -24.40 -21.32
CA ALA A 257 -15.67 -25.32 -20.29
C ALA A 257 -16.39 -26.57 -20.83
N SER A 258 -15.81 -27.29 -21.80
CA SER A 258 -16.40 -28.55 -22.32
C SER A 258 -16.45 -29.69 -21.28
N GLY A 259 -15.79 -29.52 -20.13
CA GLY A 259 -15.83 -30.37 -18.95
C GLY A 259 -15.32 -29.57 -17.75
N ALA A 260 -14.83 -30.25 -16.72
CA ALA A 260 -14.32 -29.58 -15.52
C ALA A 260 -13.11 -28.67 -15.84
N VAL A 261 -13.18 -27.42 -15.40
CA VAL A 261 -12.15 -26.38 -15.61
C VAL A 261 -11.86 -25.62 -14.32
N LEU A 262 -10.65 -25.10 -14.21
CA LEU A 262 -10.27 -24.13 -13.19
C LEU A 262 -10.43 -22.72 -13.75
N VAL A 263 -11.21 -21.89 -13.07
CA VAL A 263 -11.43 -20.47 -13.38
C VAL A 263 -10.61 -19.65 -12.39
N SER A 264 -9.61 -18.93 -12.89
CA SER A 264 -8.63 -18.21 -12.09
C SER A 264 -8.64 -16.72 -12.43
N GLY A 265 -8.74 -15.86 -11.42
CA GLY A 265 -8.67 -14.40 -11.56
C GLY A 265 -7.49 -13.83 -10.79
N GLU A 266 -7.60 -12.58 -10.32
CA GLU A 266 -6.55 -11.92 -9.53
C GLU A 266 -6.47 -12.47 -8.10
N ASP A 267 -7.62 -12.65 -7.43
CA ASP A 267 -7.70 -12.94 -5.99
C ASP A 267 -8.25 -14.33 -5.65
N ALA A 268 -8.70 -15.11 -6.64
CA ALA A 268 -9.27 -16.43 -6.43
C ALA A 268 -9.10 -17.36 -7.64
N ALA A 269 -9.09 -18.65 -7.36
CA ALA A 269 -9.23 -19.73 -8.34
C ALA A 269 -10.30 -20.70 -7.87
N LEU A 270 -11.27 -21.01 -8.73
CA LEU A 270 -12.44 -21.83 -8.41
C LEU A 270 -12.65 -22.88 -9.50
N LYS A 271 -13.04 -24.10 -9.12
CA LYS A 271 -13.37 -25.14 -10.07
C LYS A 271 -14.82 -24.99 -10.55
N ALA A 272 -15.00 -25.12 -11.86
CA ALA A 272 -16.29 -25.32 -12.51
C ALA A 272 -16.36 -26.78 -12.99
N GLU A 273 -17.50 -27.45 -12.79
CA GLU A 273 -17.73 -28.82 -13.25
C GLU A 273 -18.03 -28.88 -14.76
N GLY A 274 -18.47 -27.78 -15.38
CA GLY A 274 -18.67 -27.71 -16.82
C GLY A 274 -19.36 -26.43 -17.31
N PRO A 275 -20.05 -26.48 -18.47
CA PRO A 275 -20.70 -25.30 -19.04
C PRO A 275 -21.82 -24.74 -18.15
N ALA A 276 -22.45 -25.61 -17.34
CA ALA A 276 -23.58 -25.25 -16.50
C ALA A 276 -23.23 -24.29 -15.36
N ASP A 277 -21.99 -24.32 -14.87
CA ASP A 277 -21.54 -23.52 -13.71
C ASP A 277 -20.37 -22.57 -14.01
N VAL A 278 -19.67 -22.69 -15.14
CA VAL A 278 -18.52 -21.82 -15.47
C VAL A 278 -18.84 -20.33 -15.40
N LEU A 279 -20.01 -19.90 -15.86
CA LEU A 279 -20.40 -18.49 -15.84
C LEU A 279 -20.59 -17.96 -14.41
N LEU A 280 -21.08 -18.81 -13.51
CA LEU A 280 -21.15 -18.47 -12.08
C LEU A 280 -19.74 -18.33 -11.51
N ARG A 281 -18.84 -19.27 -11.81
CA ARG A 281 -17.44 -19.22 -11.34
C ARG A 281 -16.70 -17.99 -11.82
N VAL A 282 -16.91 -17.55 -13.08
CA VAL A 282 -16.34 -16.28 -13.58
C VAL A 282 -16.80 -15.10 -12.74
N LYS A 283 -18.11 -15.02 -12.42
CA LYS A 283 -18.65 -13.95 -11.57
C LYS A 283 -18.11 -14.01 -10.14
N GLU A 284 -18.00 -15.21 -9.57
CA GLU A 284 -17.45 -15.40 -8.21
C GLU A 284 -15.98 -15.00 -8.13
N VAL A 285 -15.18 -15.35 -9.14
CA VAL A 285 -13.78 -14.96 -9.25
C VAL A 285 -13.64 -13.44 -9.37
N TRP A 286 -14.47 -12.78 -10.19
CA TRP A 286 -14.51 -11.32 -10.21
C TRP A 286 -14.92 -10.74 -8.86
N ALA A 287 -15.94 -11.32 -8.20
CA ALA A 287 -16.43 -10.87 -6.90
C ALA A 287 -15.41 -11.07 -5.77
N ALA A 288 -14.47 -12.02 -5.90
CA ALA A 288 -13.42 -12.26 -4.92
C ALA A 288 -12.51 -11.04 -4.73
N SER A 289 -12.22 -10.30 -5.81
CA SER A 289 -11.47 -9.04 -5.76
C SER A 289 -12.20 -7.92 -5.00
N TRP A 290 -13.48 -8.10 -4.69
CA TRP A 290 -14.29 -7.15 -3.91
C TRP A 290 -14.53 -7.61 -2.48
N THR A 291 -13.84 -8.66 -2.01
CA THR A 291 -13.81 -9.02 -0.59
C THR A 291 -13.04 -7.96 0.23
N PRO A 292 -13.22 -7.88 1.56
CA PRO A 292 -12.64 -6.80 2.35
C PRO A 292 -11.11 -6.65 2.25
N GLY A 293 -10.37 -7.75 2.07
CA GLY A 293 -8.91 -7.72 1.93
C GLY A 293 -8.46 -6.97 0.67
N PRO A 294 -8.68 -7.54 -0.54
CA PRO A 294 -8.33 -6.91 -1.82
C PRO A 294 -8.96 -5.52 -2.02
N LEU A 295 -10.24 -5.35 -1.65
CA LEU A 295 -10.90 -4.04 -1.73
C LEU A 295 -10.22 -3.02 -0.81
N GLY A 296 -9.92 -3.40 0.44
CA GLY A 296 -9.24 -2.53 1.39
C GLY A 296 -7.84 -2.14 0.92
N ALA A 297 -7.09 -3.09 0.34
CA ALA A 297 -5.77 -2.84 -0.23
C ALA A 297 -5.85 -1.81 -1.38
N ARG A 298 -6.78 -2.00 -2.32
CA ARG A 298 -6.99 -1.04 -3.43
C ARG A 298 -7.41 0.33 -2.94
N LEU A 299 -8.30 0.43 -1.95
CA LEU A 299 -8.71 1.72 -1.38
C LEU A 299 -7.56 2.46 -0.71
N ARG A 300 -6.70 1.76 0.05
CA ARG A 300 -5.49 2.36 0.66
C ARG A 300 -4.51 2.88 -0.38
N ALA A 301 -4.41 2.20 -1.52
CA ALA A 301 -3.58 2.63 -2.64
C ALA A 301 -4.22 3.74 -3.50
N GLY A 302 -5.39 4.28 -3.14
CA GLY A 302 -6.11 5.26 -3.96
C GLY A 302 -6.66 4.68 -5.28
N ARG A 303 -6.73 3.35 -5.38
CA ARG A 303 -7.07 2.57 -6.59
C ARG A 303 -8.42 1.86 -6.49
N GLY A 304 -9.38 2.40 -5.73
CA GLY A 304 -10.63 1.73 -5.38
C GLY A 304 -11.43 1.14 -6.55
N LEU A 305 -11.51 1.85 -7.68
CA LEU A 305 -12.17 1.39 -8.91
C LEU A 305 -11.23 0.73 -9.93
N ALA A 306 -9.91 0.77 -9.70
CA ALA A 306 -8.93 0.26 -10.65
C ALA A 306 -8.87 -1.27 -10.56
N TYR A 307 -9.67 -1.92 -11.40
CA TYR A 307 -9.74 -3.37 -11.57
C TYR A 307 -9.81 -3.72 -13.05
N ASP A 308 -8.96 -4.64 -13.51
CA ASP A 308 -8.95 -5.09 -14.91
C ASP A 308 -9.76 -6.38 -15.14
N GLY A 309 -10.09 -7.10 -14.07
CA GLY A 309 -10.93 -8.30 -14.10
C GLY A 309 -10.45 -9.38 -15.06
N ARG A 310 -9.13 -9.57 -15.16
CA ARG A 310 -8.58 -10.68 -15.93
C ARG A 310 -9.01 -12.02 -15.34
N VAL A 311 -9.42 -12.93 -16.23
CA VAL A 311 -9.79 -14.29 -15.89
C VAL A 311 -9.19 -15.23 -16.90
N ARG A 312 -8.62 -16.33 -16.41
CA ARG A 312 -8.17 -17.47 -17.21
C ARG A 312 -9.00 -18.70 -16.86
N ILE A 313 -9.35 -19.47 -17.88
CA ILE A 313 -10.07 -20.74 -17.74
C ILE A 313 -9.18 -21.84 -18.31
N GLU A 314 -8.87 -22.84 -17.49
CA GLU A 314 -7.94 -23.90 -17.88
C GLU A 314 -8.44 -25.29 -17.50
N LYS A 315 -7.97 -26.31 -18.22
CA LYS A 315 -8.36 -27.69 -17.95
C LYS A 315 -7.85 -28.12 -16.57
N VAL A 316 -8.70 -28.81 -15.80
CA VAL A 316 -8.26 -29.46 -14.57
C VAL A 316 -7.32 -30.61 -14.93
N VAL A 317 -6.15 -30.64 -14.30
CA VAL A 317 -5.15 -31.70 -14.49
C VAL A 317 -5.21 -32.65 -13.29
N PRO A 318 -5.24 -33.98 -13.49
CA PRO A 318 -5.08 -34.94 -12.40
C PRO A 318 -3.82 -34.62 -11.59
N ALA A 319 -3.90 -34.66 -10.27
CA ALA A 319 -2.77 -34.31 -9.40
C ALA A 319 -2.50 -35.44 -8.40
N ASP A 320 -1.24 -35.84 -8.31
CA ASP A 320 -0.75 -36.74 -7.27
C ASP A 320 -0.72 -36.00 -5.92
N VAL A 321 -0.24 -34.77 -5.97
CA VAL A 321 -0.11 -33.84 -4.84
C VAL A 321 -0.47 -32.45 -5.33
N SER A 322 -1.27 -31.73 -4.57
CA SER A 322 -1.52 -30.30 -4.78
C SER A 322 -1.07 -29.50 -3.58
N GLY A 323 -0.90 -28.19 -3.76
CA GLY A 323 -0.51 -27.34 -2.64
C GLY A 323 -0.55 -25.85 -2.93
N LEU A 324 -0.32 -25.10 -1.85
CA LEU A 324 -0.07 -23.66 -1.85
C LEU A 324 1.37 -23.43 -1.39
N VAL A 325 2.09 -22.52 -2.06
CA VAL A 325 3.35 -21.98 -1.56
C VAL A 325 3.27 -20.48 -1.40
N PHE A 326 3.72 -20.00 -0.25
CA PHE A 326 3.77 -18.61 0.14
C PHE A 326 5.23 -18.14 0.10
N SER A 327 5.51 -17.10 -0.68
CA SER A 327 6.88 -16.59 -0.86
C SER A 327 7.39 -15.71 0.29
N ARG A 328 6.53 -15.47 1.28
CA ARG A 328 6.81 -14.90 2.59
C ARG A 328 5.84 -15.52 3.59
N ASP A 329 6.17 -15.44 4.87
CA ASP A 329 5.26 -15.85 5.95
C ASP A 329 3.97 -15.00 5.89
N PRO A 330 2.78 -15.62 5.70
CA PRO A 330 1.53 -14.88 5.56
C PRO A 330 1.05 -14.24 6.87
N GLY A 331 1.53 -14.72 8.03
CA GLY A 331 1.21 -14.15 9.34
C GLY A 331 2.16 -13.02 9.73
N SER A 332 3.46 -13.25 9.64
CA SER A 332 4.49 -12.29 10.11
C SER A 332 5.06 -11.37 9.02
N GLY A 333 4.88 -11.71 7.75
CA GLY A 333 5.47 -10.98 6.62
C GLY A 333 6.94 -11.27 6.35
N ARG A 334 7.56 -12.12 7.16
CA ARG A 334 8.97 -12.49 7.03
C ARG A 334 9.28 -13.05 5.65
N ARG A 335 10.24 -12.41 4.97
CA ARG A 335 10.68 -12.79 3.62
C ARG A 335 11.85 -13.78 3.61
N ASP A 336 12.43 -14.16 4.75
CA ASP A 336 13.59 -15.07 4.83
C ASP A 336 13.24 -16.56 4.63
N ARG A 337 11.95 -16.89 4.58
CA ARG A 337 11.42 -18.26 4.51
C ARG A 337 10.24 -18.35 3.56
N LEU A 338 9.99 -19.56 3.07
CA LEU A 338 8.79 -19.92 2.33
C LEU A 338 7.94 -20.86 3.19
N PHE A 339 6.63 -20.77 3.05
CA PHE A 339 5.70 -21.70 3.67
C PHE A 339 5.00 -22.50 2.58
N VAL A 340 4.87 -23.81 2.76
CA VAL A 340 4.23 -24.71 1.78
C VAL A 340 3.19 -25.54 2.50
N GLU A 341 1.96 -25.55 1.99
CA GLU A 341 0.89 -26.44 2.44
C GLU A 341 0.55 -27.40 1.31
N THR A 342 0.42 -28.69 1.62
CA THR A 342 0.19 -29.72 0.61
C THR A 342 -0.80 -30.77 1.06
N ALA A 343 -1.54 -31.34 0.12
CA ALA A 343 -2.33 -32.54 0.33
C ALA A 343 -2.26 -33.44 -0.90
N LYS A 344 -2.54 -34.73 -0.72
CA LYS A 344 -2.69 -35.67 -1.84
C LYS A 344 -3.99 -35.36 -2.60
N GLY A 345 -3.95 -35.50 -3.92
CA GLY A 345 -5.12 -35.31 -4.77
C GLY A 345 -5.26 -33.90 -5.32
N SER A 346 -6.51 -33.55 -5.65
CA SER A 346 -6.85 -32.43 -6.52
C SER A 346 -6.77 -31.07 -5.83
N LEU A 347 -6.45 -30.04 -6.63
CA LEU A 347 -6.20 -28.68 -6.16
C LEU A 347 -7.46 -27.98 -5.63
N ASP A 348 -8.64 -28.31 -6.16
CA ASP A 348 -9.93 -27.76 -5.73
C ASP A 348 -10.21 -28.01 -4.25
N VAL A 349 -9.83 -29.19 -3.74
CA VAL A 349 -9.99 -29.53 -2.32
C VAL A 349 -9.12 -28.66 -1.42
N ILE A 350 -7.90 -28.33 -1.86
CA ILE A 350 -6.99 -27.45 -1.11
C ILE A 350 -7.48 -26.00 -1.15
N LEU A 351 -7.94 -25.54 -2.31
CA LEU A 351 -8.48 -24.18 -2.45
C LEU A 351 -9.76 -23.96 -1.65
N ALA A 352 -10.53 -25.03 -1.37
CA ALA A 352 -11.69 -24.98 -0.50
C ALA A 352 -11.33 -24.87 1.00
N GLY A 353 -10.14 -25.31 1.41
CA GLY A 353 -9.69 -25.28 2.81
C GLY A 353 -10.26 -26.40 3.70
N ASP A 354 -10.90 -27.42 3.12
CA ASP A 354 -11.63 -28.46 3.83
C ASP A 354 -10.78 -29.74 4.10
N ILE A 355 -9.47 -29.66 3.98
CA ILE A 355 -8.56 -30.82 4.12
C ILE A 355 -7.41 -30.57 5.08
N VAL A 356 -7.00 -31.61 5.78
CA VAL A 356 -5.76 -31.61 6.54
C VAL A 356 -4.58 -31.57 5.58
N THR A 357 -3.82 -30.48 5.63
CA THR A 357 -2.62 -30.28 4.83
C THR A 357 -1.36 -30.55 5.63
N GLU A 358 -0.34 -31.07 4.96
CA GLU A 358 1.02 -31.10 5.50
C GLU A 358 1.76 -29.81 5.19
N SER A 359 2.36 -29.22 6.22
CA SER A 359 3.05 -27.94 6.14
C SER A 359 4.57 -28.08 6.17
N TYR A 360 5.27 -27.32 5.33
CA TYR A 360 6.73 -27.23 5.29
C TYR A 360 7.16 -25.78 5.41
N THR A 361 8.17 -25.51 6.22
CA THR A 361 8.90 -24.23 6.19
C THR A 361 10.21 -24.45 5.45
N LEU A 362 10.47 -23.66 4.42
CA LEU A 362 11.67 -23.78 3.59
C LEU A 362 12.56 -22.54 3.73
N GLU A 363 13.87 -22.76 3.73
CA GLU A 363 14.86 -21.72 3.51
C GLU A 363 14.67 -21.17 2.09
N ARG A 364 14.61 -19.83 1.97
CA ARG A 364 14.16 -19.19 0.73
C ARG A 364 15.03 -19.49 -0.49
N LEU A 365 16.36 -19.46 -0.35
CA LEU A 365 17.29 -19.52 -1.48
C LEU A 365 17.46 -20.93 -2.02
N THR A 366 17.59 -21.89 -1.11
CA THR A 366 17.91 -23.29 -1.37
C THR A 366 16.66 -24.17 -1.46
N GLY A 367 15.56 -23.77 -0.83
CA GLY A 367 14.36 -24.61 -0.69
C GLY A 367 14.54 -25.75 0.31
N ARG A 368 15.61 -25.73 1.12
CA ARG A 368 15.85 -26.72 2.16
C ARG A 368 14.85 -26.53 3.31
N GLN A 369 14.24 -27.61 3.78
CA GLN A 369 13.33 -27.55 4.94
C GLN A 369 14.06 -27.06 6.20
N ILE A 370 13.40 -26.15 6.93
CA ILE A 370 13.81 -25.62 8.24
C ILE A 370 12.77 -26.08 9.27
N GLY A 371 13.23 -26.60 10.41
CA GLY A 371 12.37 -27.02 11.52
C GLY A 371 12.10 -28.54 11.55
N PRO A 372 11.36 -29.01 12.57
CA PRO A 372 11.12 -30.43 12.77
C PRO A 372 10.27 -31.02 11.64
N THR A 373 10.69 -32.17 11.11
CA THR A 373 9.90 -32.99 10.20
C THR A 373 8.70 -33.54 10.99
N GLY A 374 7.47 -33.24 10.56
CA GLY A 374 6.28 -33.88 11.12
C GLY A 374 6.39 -35.42 10.99
N ALA A 375 5.82 -36.15 11.94
CA ALA A 375 5.98 -37.61 12.06
C ALA A 375 5.26 -38.44 10.95
N ALA A 376 4.56 -37.79 10.01
CA ALA A 376 3.90 -38.46 8.89
C ALA A 376 4.85 -38.59 7.68
N ALA A 377 4.65 -39.63 6.86
CA ALA A 377 5.39 -39.82 5.61
C ALA A 377 5.27 -38.57 4.72
N ALA A 378 6.38 -37.85 4.52
CA ALA A 378 6.41 -36.60 3.78
C ALA A 378 5.73 -36.74 2.42
N VAL A 379 4.72 -35.89 2.17
CA VAL A 379 3.95 -35.87 0.91
C VAL A 379 4.83 -35.41 -0.26
N LEU A 380 5.81 -34.53 -0.01
CA LEU A 380 6.78 -34.10 -0.99
C LEU A 380 8.20 -34.51 -0.59
N SER A 381 9.00 -34.94 -1.58
CA SER A 381 10.43 -35.15 -1.42
C SER A 381 11.18 -33.81 -1.29
N ALA A 382 12.39 -33.83 -0.72
CA ALA A 382 13.25 -32.65 -0.63
C ALA A 382 13.54 -32.02 -2.02
N GLU A 383 13.67 -32.85 -3.06
CA GLU A 383 13.83 -32.40 -4.44
C GLU A 383 12.60 -31.62 -4.93
N ASN A 384 11.39 -32.14 -4.68
CA ASN A 384 10.16 -31.47 -5.07
C ASN A 384 9.92 -30.18 -4.27
N LEU A 385 10.28 -30.14 -2.98
CA LEU A 385 10.26 -28.90 -2.19
C LEU A 385 11.21 -27.84 -2.76
N ALA A 386 12.40 -28.22 -3.21
CA ALA A 386 13.33 -27.30 -3.86
C ALA A 386 12.78 -26.76 -5.20
N ARG A 387 12.04 -27.56 -5.97
CA ARG A 387 11.35 -27.14 -7.19
C ARG A 387 10.22 -26.14 -6.90
N VAL A 388 9.38 -26.42 -5.89
CA VAL A 388 8.33 -25.50 -5.42
C VAL A 388 8.93 -24.18 -4.93
N ALA A 389 10.04 -24.22 -4.19
CA ALA A 389 10.74 -23.02 -3.76
C ALA A 389 11.25 -22.18 -4.93
N ARG A 390 11.79 -22.82 -5.98
CA ARG A 390 12.22 -22.15 -7.21
C ARG A 390 11.05 -21.47 -7.92
N LEU A 391 9.92 -22.16 -8.05
CA LEU A 391 8.69 -21.61 -8.62
C LEU A 391 8.22 -20.37 -7.84
N ALA A 392 8.13 -20.48 -6.51
CA ALA A 392 7.72 -19.38 -5.65
C ALA A 392 8.63 -18.15 -5.81
N ARG A 393 9.95 -18.34 -5.86
CA ARG A 393 10.90 -17.25 -6.10
C ARG A 393 10.74 -16.61 -7.48
N ALA A 394 10.53 -17.40 -8.52
CA ALA A 394 10.34 -16.89 -9.87
C ALA A 394 9.07 -16.04 -9.98
N LEU A 395 7.96 -16.50 -9.39
CA LEU A 395 6.70 -15.76 -9.38
C LEU A 395 6.71 -14.56 -8.43
N ASP A 396 7.42 -14.63 -7.30
CA ASP A 396 7.65 -13.48 -6.42
C ASP A 396 8.48 -12.41 -7.13
N ALA A 397 9.56 -12.79 -7.81
CA ALA A 397 10.37 -11.86 -8.60
C ALA A 397 9.59 -11.21 -9.75
N TRP A 398 8.56 -11.89 -10.28
CA TRP A 398 7.67 -11.36 -11.30
C TRP A 398 6.62 -10.39 -10.72
N LYS A 399 6.00 -10.71 -9.58
CA LYS A 399 4.95 -9.87 -8.96
C LYS A 399 5.49 -8.74 -8.07
N GLY A 400 6.62 -8.94 -7.40
CA GLY A 400 7.33 -7.96 -6.56
C GLY A 400 6.84 -7.81 -5.11
N ALA A 401 5.67 -8.34 -4.75
CA ALA A 401 5.01 -8.02 -3.48
C ALA A 401 4.87 -9.20 -2.50
N GLY A 402 5.52 -10.34 -2.77
CA GLY A 402 5.20 -11.60 -2.09
C GLY A 402 3.98 -12.27 -2.73
N VAL A 403 4.05 -13.57 -2.97
CA VAL A 403 3.03 -14.31 -3.71
C VAL A 403 2.57 -15.55 -2.96
N GLU A 404 1.30 -15.88 -3.15
CA GLU A 404 0.74 -17.20 -2.93
C GLU A 404 0.59 -17.87 -4.29
N VAL A 405 1.10 -19.09 -4.42
CA VAL A 405 1.06 -19.85 -5.67
C VAL A 405 0.34 -21.17 -5.43
N ALA A 406 -0.71 -21.42 -6.21
CA ALA A 406 -1.38 -22.70 -6.30
C ALA A 406 -0.66 -23.59 -7.32
N PHE A 407 -0.21 -24.76 -6.87
CA PHE A 407 0.56 -25.69 -7.68
C PHE A 407 0.06 -27.13 -7.54
N SER A 408 0.43 -27.98 -8.50
CA SER A 408 0.28 -29.43 -8.37
C SER A 408 1.46 -30.19 -8.97
N PHE A 409 1.63 -31.44 -8.54
CA PHE A 409 2.46 -32.43 -9.19
C PHE A 409 1.59 -33.47 -9.90
N SER A 410 1.90 -33.74 -11.17
CA SER A 410 1.24 -34.75 -11.99
C SER A 410 2.29 -35.56 -12.74
N GLY A 411 2.49 -36.82 -12.38
CA GLY A 411 3.49 -37.68 -13.02
C GLY A 411 4.90 -37.09 -12.92
N GLY A 412 5.23 -36.46 -11.78
CA GLY A 412 6.52 -35.81 -11.54
C GLY A 412 6.70 -34.42 -12.18
N ARG A 413 5.75 -33.95 -13.01
CA ARG A 413 5.75 -32.59 -13.55
C ARG A 413 5.17 -31.62 -12.53
N LEU A 414 5.82 -30.47 -12.34
CA LEU A 414 5.31 -29.38 -11.51
C LEU A 414 4.45 -28.47 -12.38
N ILE A 415 3.24 -28.18 -11.95
CA ILE A 415 2.26 -27.37 -12.67
C ILE A 415 1.89 -26.16 -11.81
N ALA A 416 1.94 -24.96 -12.38
CA ALA A 416 1.52 -23.73 -11.73
C ALA A 416 0.15 -23.30 -12.28
N HIS A 417 -0.85 -23.21 -11.40
CA HIS A 417 -2.23 -22.91 -11.78
C HIS A 417 -2.52 -21.42 -11.64
N HIS A 418 -2.24 -20.86 -10.48
CA HIS A 418 -2.58 -19.49 -10.13
C HIS A 418 -1.56 -18.89 -9.18
N ALA A 419 -1.37 -17.57 -9.25
CA ALA A 419 -0.64 -16.84 -8.22
C ALA A 419 -1.27 -15.47 -7.97
N ARG A 420 -1.48 -15.17 -6.69
CA ARG A 420 -1.98 -13.89 -6.22
C ARG A 420 -0.95 -13.21 -5.34
N THR A 421 -1.02 -11.89 -5.29
CA THR A 421 -0.21 -11.11 -4.36
C THR A 421 -0.69 -11.37 -2.94
N LEU A 422 0.24 -11.52 -2.01
CA LEU A 422 -0.10 -11.58 -0.59
C LEU A 422 -0.41 -10.18 -0.09
N ASP A 423 -1.52 -10.05 0.65
CA ASP A 423 -1.79 -8.83 1.40
C ASP A 423 -0.61 -8.49 2.31
N ASP A 424 -0.32 -7.21 2.45
CA ASP A 424 0.70 -6.78 3.41
C ASP A 424 0.23 -7.17 4.81
N PRO A 425 1.01 -7.99 5.55
CA PRO A 425 0.62 -8.34 6.89
C PRO A 425 0.53 -7.04 7.66
N ARG A 426 -0.65 -6.79 8.25
CA ARG A 426 -0.82 -5.67 9.17
C ARG A 426 0.40 -5.71 10.09
N PRO A 427 1.13 -4.59 10.29
CA PRO A 427 2.02 -4.56 11.43
C PRO A 427 1.13 -4.91 12.61
N VAL A 428 1.42 -6.03 13.27
CA VAL A 428 1.11 -6.13 14.68
C VAL A 428 1.98 -5.04 15.28
N LEU A 429 1.48 -3.81 15.25
CA LEU A 429 1.91 -2.81 16.19
C LEU A 429 1.79 -3.56 17.52
N PRO A 430 2.89 -3.77 18.27
CA PRO A 430 2.69 -4.09 19.66
C PRO A 430 1.71 -3.03 20.15
N LEU A 431 0.57 -3.47 20.69
CA LEU A 431 -0.32 -2.60 21.42
C LEU A 431 0.54 -2.08 22.58
N HIS A 432 1.28 -1.00 22.34
CA HIS A 432 1.76 -0.13 23.38
C HIS A 432 0.50 0.56 23.88
N HIS A 433 -0.23 -0.17 24.73
CA HIS A 433 -1.10 0.46 25.68
C HIS A 433 -0.23 1.50 26.40
N PRO A 434 -0.65 2.78 26.45
CA PRO A 434 0.12 3.83 27.15
C PRO A 434 0.27 3.59 28.67
N PHE A 435 -0.26 2.47 29.17
CA PHE A 435 -0.18 2.03 30.56
C PHE A 435 0.37 0.61 30.73
N SER A 436 1.00 0.00 29.73
CA SER A 436 1.76 -1.23 29.98
C SER A 436 2.93 -0.90 30.92
N PRO A 437 3.02 -1.47 32.12
CA PRO A 437 4.15 -1.25 33.00
C PRO A 437 5.42 -1.69 32.27
N ARG A 438 6.43 -0.82 32.22
CA ARG A 438 7.73 -1.17 31.65
C ARG A 438 8.28 -2.36 32.45
N PRO A 439 8.84 -3.39 31.80
CA PRO A 439 9.57 -4.41 32.53
C PRO A 439 10.73 -3.73 33.28
N ASP A 440 10.87 -4.08 34.55
CA ASP A 440 11.84 -3.51 35.48
C ASP A 440 13.22 -3.38 34.85
N ALA A 441 13.74 -2.15 34.85
CA ALA A 441 15.14 -1.88 34.57
C ALA A 441 16.00 -2.47 35.68
N GLY A 442 16.32 -3.76 35.54
CA GLY A 442 17.29 -4.45 36.37
C GLY A 442 18.69 -3.85 36.18
N TYR A 443 19.23 -3.34 37.29
CA TYR A 443 20.66 -3.23 37.61
C TYR A 443 21.51 -2.23 36.81
N LEU A 444 21.43 -0.95 37.15
CA LEU A 444 22.61 -0.08 37.15
C LEU A 444 23.36 -0.24 38.48
N ASN A 445 24.46 -0.97 38.40
CA ASN A 445 25.35 -1.29 39.50
C ASN A 445 26.17 -0.04 39.87
N ILE A 446 25.67 0.77 40.81
CA ILE A 446 26.44 1.88 41.39
C ILE A 446 27.38 1.28 42.44
N ARG A 447 28.68 1.20 42.14
CA ARG A 447 29.71 0.93 43.15
C ARG A 447 29.86 2.17 44.05
N PRO A 448 29.87 2.03 45.38
CA PRO A 448 30.23 3.13 46.26
C PRO A 448 31.74 3.38 46.18
N VAL A 449 32.11 4.64 45.95
CA VAL A 449 33.47 5.13 46.16
C VAL A 449 33.68 5.19 47.68
N ALA A 450 34.61 4.37 48.17
CA ALA A 450 35.17 4.49 49.51
C ALA A 450 36.68 4.72 49.39
N ARG A 451 37.08 5.99 49.44
CA ARG A 451 38.09 6.56 50.34
C ARG A 451 38.25 8.05 50.10
#